data_AF-A0A6L4NC05-F1
#
_entry.id   AF-A0A6L4NC05-F1
#
_cell.length_a   1.000
_cell.length_b   1.000
_cell.length_c   1.000
_cell.angle_alpha   90.00
_cell.angle_beta   90.00
_cell.angle_gamma   90.00
#
_symmetry.space_group_name_H-M   'P 1'
#
loop_
_entity.id
_entity.type
_entity.pdbx_description
1 polymer ?
#
loop_
_entity_poly.entity_id
_entity_poly.type
_entity_poly.pdbx_seq_one_letter_code
_entity_poly.pdbx_strand_id
1 'polypeptide(L)'
;LTMTLQPNLTGQSRKAEIRIVCGDTTIVIVIEQKGTKEDGTTPESPDGPDVSTDKLITKIDIDNYTHIGEFDGTDIVDFTYDDQKRLTKMVITKEDETSEGEKITTVSTIVFTYDNDKVSYEQTDVEDGVTSPYKPTGSITLDENGRAVSGTGRDYEYKDKVEEYTFTYSLEYNADGYLERSVRVEDADSEEERLTWSNGNLVSVWWGDGYGTSNPDAIDRAQYGSVLNKTNLDLNWIIALNSEGFDFATGDTNSMFPMLGYTGKRSTNMVEKIIAWTGAPKETFKYVYITNDDAFPVSITEYYNVAMPNEQTDWVKDNIYRVTYNK
;
A
#
# COMPACT_ATOMS: atom_id res chain seq x y z
N LEU A 1 -36.94 -17.93 18.64
CA LEU A 1 -36.18 -17.02 19.54
C LEU A 1 -35.62 -15.91 18.65
N THR A 2 -35.89 -14.65 18.97
CA THR A 2 -35.35 -13.52 18.21
C THR A 2 -34.55 -12.66 19.18
N MET A 3 -33.31 -12.35 18.82
CA MET A 3 -32.44 -11.49 19.61
C MET A 3 -31.97 -10.32 18.75
N THR A 4 -31.98 -9.12 19.33
CA THR A 4 -31.47 -7.90 18.70
C THR A 4 -30.33 -7.37 19.55
N LEU A 5 -29.15 -7.22 18.95
CA LEU A 5 -27.98 -6.64 19.61
C LEU A 5 -27.95 -5.14 19.36
N GLN A 6 -27.75 -4.36 20.43
CA GLN A 6 -27.45 -2.94 20.31
C GLN A 6 -25.98 -2.75 19.90
N PRO A 7 -25.61 -1.66 19.20
CA PRO A 7 -24.21 -1.34 18.89
C PRO A 7 -23.31 -1.44 20.12
N ASN A 8 -22.07 -1.90 19.92
CA ASN A 8 -21.10 -2.05 21.00
C ASN A 8 -20.09 -0.90 20.99
N LEU A 9 -20.52 0.27 21.46
CA LEU A 9 -19.71 1.50 21.44
C LEU A 9 -18.68 1.58 22.58
N THR A 10 -18.39 0.47 23.27
CA THR A 10 -17.55 0.48 24.48
C THR A 10 -16.05 0.39 24.18
N GLY A 11 -15.66 0.23 22.91
CA GLY A 11 -14.29 -0.06 22.50
C GLY A 11 -13.78 -1.46 22.90
N GLN A 12 -14.57 -2.27 23.62
CA GLN A 12 -14.17 -3.60 24.09
C GLN A 12 -15.11 -4.66 23.52
N SER A 13 -14.54 -5.76 23.00
CA SER A 13 -15.33 -6.88 22.50
C SER A 13 -16.10 -7.56 23.63
N ARG A 14 -17.34 -7.98 23.36
CA ARG A 14 -18.18 -8.69 24.33
C ARG A 14 -18.72 -9.99 23.76
N LYS A 15 -18.92 -10.98 24.63
CA LYS A 15 -19.45 -12.29 24.27
C LYS A 15 -20.75 -12.55 24.99
N ALA A 16 -21.72 -13.10 24.27
CA ALA A 16 -22.93 -13.67 24.83
C ALA A 16 -23.02 -15.14 24.43
N GLU A 17 -23.41 -15.98 25.37
CA GLU A 17 -23.66 -17.40 25.13
C GLU A 17 -25.16 -17.67 25.34
N ILE A 18 -25.79 -18.27 24.33
CA ILE A 18 -27.18 -18.73 24.41
C ILE A 18 -27.16 -20.24 24.43
N ARG A 19 -27.71 -20.83 25.51
CA ARG A 19 -27.95 -22.27 25.62
C ARG A 19 -29.43 -22.56 25.42
N ILE A 20 -29.76 -23.36 24.42
CA ILE A 20 -31.12 -23.86 24.18
C ILE A 20 -31.14 -25.34 24.56
N VAL A 21 -31.86 -25.68 25.63
CA VAL A 21 -32.01 -27.06 26.12
C VAL A 21 -33.39 -27.57 25.73
N CYS A 22 -33.43 -28.67 24.98
CA CYS A 22 -34.66 -29.33 24.54
C CYS A 22 -34.55 -30.83 24.82
N GLY A 23 -35.11 -31.26 25.96
CA GLY A 23 -34.91 -32.62 26.47
C GLY A 23 -33.42 -32.89 26.72
N ASP A 24 -32.89 -33.94 26.09
CA ASP A 24 -31.49 -34.37 26.24
C ASP A 24 -30.53 -33.60 25.31
N THR A 25 -31.04 -32.72 24.44
CA THR A 25 -30.24 -31.96 23.48
C THR A 25 -29.98 -30.55 23.98
N THR A 26 -28.71 -30.13 23.96
CA THR A 26 -28.29 -28.73 24.22
C THR A 26 -27.65 -28.13 22.98
N ILE A 27 -28.15 -26.99 22.53
CA ILE A 27 -27.55 -26.16 21.47
C ILE A 27 -26.88 -24.96 22.14
N VAL A 28 -25.60 -24.72 21.85
CA VAL A 28 -24.85 -23.56 22.34
C VAL A 28 -24.57 -22.63 21.16
N ILE A 29 -25.02 -21.38 21.27
CA ILE A 29 -24.73 -20.32 20.31
C ILE A 29 -23.85 -19.29 21.02
N VAL A 30 -22.62 -19.16 20.55
CA VAL A 30 -21.70 -18.11 21.03
C VAL A 30 -21.76 -16.95 20.05
N ILE A 31 -22.02 -15.77 20.58
CA ILE A 31 -22.15 -14.53 19.82
C ILE A 31 -21.09 -13.58 20.33
N GLU A 32 -20.10 -13.29 19.49
CA GLU A 32 -19.08 -12.30 19.75
C GLU A 32 -19.44 -11.00 19.04
N GLN A 33 -19.52 -9.90 19.79
CA GLN A 33 -19.76 -8.57 19.26
C GLN A 33 -18.52 -7.71 19.49
N LYS A 34 -17.83 -7.35 18.41
CA LYS A 34 -16.64 -6.47 18.44
C LYS A 34 -17.01 -5.06 18.90
N GLY A 35 -16.09 -4.40 19.60
CA GLY A 35 -16.28 -3.03 20.08
C GLY A 35 -15.95 -2.01 18.99
N THR A 36 -16.78 -0.98 18.84
CA THR A 36 -16.47 0.28 18.14
C THR A 36 -16.17 1.35 19.19
N LYS A 37 -15.40 2.40 18.86
CA LYS A 37 -15.16 3.54 19.76
C LYS A 37 -16.49 4.26 20.09
N GLU A 38 -16.55 4.99 21.21
CA GLU A 38 -17.76 5.68 21.70
C GLU A 38 -18.35 6.70 20.70
N ASP A 39 -17.56 7.19 19.77
CA ASP A 39 -17.92 8.12 18.70
C ASP A 39 -18.35 7.44 17.38
N GLY A 40 -18.39 6.10 17.35
CA GLY A 40 -18.74 5.33 16.15
C GLY A 40 -17.61 5.20 15.13
N THR A 41 -16.37 5.57 15.49
CA THR A 41 -15.21 5.46 14.59
C THR A 41 -14.57 4.07 14.61
N THR A 42 -14.09 3.68 13.43
CA THR A 42 -13.17 2.57 13.14
C THR A 42 -11.87 2.73 13.94
N PRO A 43 -11.18 1.63 14.34
CA PRO A 43 -9.81 1.72 14.83
C PRO A 43 -8.95 2.64 13.94
N GLU A 44 -8.23 3.57 14.57
CA GLU A 44 -7.34 4.48 13.86
C GLU A 44 -6.17 3.71 13.28
N SER A 45 -5.59 4.23 12.20
CA SER A 45 -4.33 3.70 11.68
C SER A 45 -3.30 3.60 12.82
N PRO A 46 -2.56 2.49 12.93
CA PRO A 46 -1.50 2.28 13.93
C PRO A 46 -0.29 3.20 13.76
N ASP A 47 -0.37 4.18 12.86
CA ASP A 47 0.64 5.19 12.62
C ASP A 47 1.14 5.82 13.93
N GLY A 48 2.47 5.92 14.04
CA GLY A 48 3.12 6.49 15.22
C GLY A 48 2.71 7.95 15.47
N PRO A 49 2.97 8.47 16.68
CA PRO A 49 2.50 9.79 17.12
C PRO A 49 3.00 10.99 16.29
N ASP A 50 3.95 10.77 15.38
CA ASP A 50 4.59 11.81 14.58
C ASP A 50 3.98 11.98 13.17
N VAL A 51 2.95 11.19 12.81
CA VAL A 51 2.23 11.34 11.53
C VAL A 51 1.29 12.53 11.59
N SER A 52 1.37 13.40 10.58
CA SER A 52 0.49 14.55 10.48
C SER A 52 -0.94 14.15 10.14
N THR A 53 -1.87 14.57 10.99
CA THR A 53 -3.33 14.47 10.72
C THR A 53 -3.92 15.76 10.18
N ASP A 54 -3.15 16.86 10.09
CA ASP A 54 -3.66 18.19 9.74
C ASP A 54 -3.13 18.70 8.39
N LYS A 55 -1.90 18.33 8.03
CA LYS A 55 -1.35 18.52 6.68
C LYS A 55 -1.60 17.29 5.83
N LEU A 56 -2.61 17.40 4.98
CA LEU A 56 -3.04 16.37 4.05
C LEU A 56 -2.43 16.64 2.68
N ILE A 57 -1.82 15.62 2.08
CA ILE A 57 -1.37 15.66 0.69
C ILE A 57 -2.62 15.77 -0.19
N THR A 58 -2.77 16.84 -0.95
CA THR A 58 -3.92 17.04 -1.85
C THR A 58 -3.60 16.69 -3.29
N LYS A 59 -2.32 16.79 -3.68
CA LYS A 59 -1.89 16.56 -5.05
C LYS A 59 -0.42 16.14 -5.12
N ILE A 60 -0.07 15.27 -6.05
CA ILE A 60 1.29 14.99 -6.48
C ILE A 60 1.38 15.19 -8.00
N ASP A 61 2.27 16.06 -8.45
CA ASP A 61 2.67 16.16 -9.86
C ASP A 61 3.93 15.29 -10.06
N ILE A 62 3.94 14.42 -11.06
CA ILE A 62 5.04 13.48 -11.35
C ILE A 62 5.63 13.85 -12.70
N ASP A 63 6.77 14.53 -12.72
CA ASP A 63 7.51 14.72 -13.97
C ASP A 63 8.25 13.44 -14.30
N ASN A 64 7.86 12.81 -15.40
CA ASN A 64 8.46 11.59 -15.91
C ASN A 64 9.65 11.94 -16.80
N TYR A 65 10.71 11.13 -16.74
CA TYR A 65 11.88 11.24 -17.60
C TYR A 65 12.17 9.90 -18.26
N THR A 66 12.63 9.94 -19.50
CA THR A 66 13.06 8.75 -20.23
C THR A 66 14.33 8.15 -19.60
N HIS A 67 14.66 6.91 -19.96
CA HIS A 67 15.89 6.22 -19.53
C HIS A 67 17.21 6.91 -19.92
N ILE A 68 17.15 7.97 -20.76
CA ILE A 68 18.29 8.83 -21.11
C ILE A 68 18.23 10.22 -20.44
N GLY A 69 17.24 10.46 -19.57
CA GLY A 69 17.08 11.67 -18.77
C GLY A 69 16.37 12.82 -19.47
N GLU A 70 15.64 12.56 -20.56
CA GLU A 70 14.82 13.56 -21.26
C GLU A 70 13.43 13.63 -20.64
N PHE A 71 12.85 14.82 -20.53
CA PHE A 71 11.51 15.00 -19.95
C PHE A 71 10.44 14.38 -20.86
N ASP A 72 9.54 13.58 -20.28
CA ASP A 72 8.55 12.76 -20.98
C ASP A 72 7.10 13.06 -20.55
N GLY A 73 6.87 14.22 -19.93
CA GLY A 73 5.54 14.65 -19.52
C GLY A 73 5.33 14.65 -18.01
N THR A 74 4.10 14.99 -17.61
CA THR A 74 3.73 15.12 -16.19
C THR A 74 2.42 14.38 -15.93
N ASP A 75 2.48 13.37 -15.06
CA ASP A 75 1.28 12.74 -14.51
C ASP A 75 0.79 13.49 -13.28
N ILE A 76 -0.50 13.35 -12.98
CA ILE A 76 -1.14 14.02 -11.84
C ILE A 76 -1.86 13.00 -10.97
N VAL A 77 -1.63 13.08 -9.67
CA VAL A 77 -2.40 12.34 -8.66
C VAL A 77 -3.11 13.32 -7.74
N ASP A 78 -4.44 13.30 -7.72
CA ASP A 78 -5.29 14.11 -6.84
C ASP A 78 -5.90 13.25 -5.72
N PHE A 79 -5.92 13.81 -4.50
CA PHE A 79 -6.39 13.12 -3.30
C PHE A 79 -7.58 13.87 -2.67
N THR A 80 -8.67 13.15 -2.38
CA THR A 80 -9.88 13.68 -1.73
C THR A 80 -10.11 12.99 -0.39
N TYR A 81 -10.53 13.76 0.62
CA TYR A 81 -10.71 13.30 2.00
C TYR A 81 -12.15 13.52 2.47
N ASP A 82 -12.59 12.74 3.46
CA ASP A 82 -13.82 13.02 4.21
C ASP A 82 -13.58 14.02 5.36
N ASP A 83 -14.65 14.35 6.10
CA ASP A 83 -14.59 15.27 7.24
C ASP A 83 -13.76 14.73 8.42
N GLN A 84 -13.48 13.42 8.44
CA GLN A 84 -12.58 12.76 9.39
C GLN A 84 -11.13 12.72 8.87
N LYS A 85 -10.86 13.37 7.73
CA LYS A 85 -9.55 13.45 7.07
C LYS A 85 -9.02 12.10 6.58
N ARG A 86 -9.91 11.13 6.36
CA ARG A 86 -9.57 9.84 5.75
C ARG A 86 -9.64 9.95 4.24
N LEU A 87 -8.70 9.33 3.53
CA LEU A 87 -8.67 9.36 2.07
C LEU A 87 -9.89 8.63 1.52
N THR A 88 -10.73 9.28 0.73
CA THR A 88 -11.92 8.66 0.12
C THR A 88 -11.76 8.40 -1.37
N LYS A 89 -10.88 9.16 -2.03
CA LYS A 89 -10.66 9.02 -3.47
C LYS A 89 -9.26 9.46 -3.87
N MET A 90 -8.64 8.67 -4.73
CA MET A 90 -7.43 9.01 -5.47
C MET A 90 -7.76 9.02 -6.96
N VAL A 91 -7.30 10.03 -7.69
CA VAL A 91 -7.47 10.14 -9.15
C VAL A 91 -6.09 10.31 -9.77
N ILE A 92 -5.69 9.36 -10.60
CA ILE A 92 -4.42 9.40 -11.35
C ILE A 92 -4.76 9.73 -12.80
N THR A 93 -4.16 10.79 -13.33
CA THR A 93 -4.28 11.18 -14.73
C THR A 93 -2.91 11.05 -15.40
N LYS A 94 -2.84 10.24 -16.44
CA LYS A 94 -1.66 10.03 -17.27
C LYS A 94 -1.93 10.47 -18.70
N GLU A 95 -0.90 10.99 -19.37
CA GLU A 95 -0.96 11.34 -20.78
C GLU A 95 0.18 10.62 -21.52
N ASP A 96 -0.18 9.67 -22.36
CA ASP A 96 0.75 8.92 -23.21
C ASP A 96 0.66 9.42 -24.66
N GLU A 97 1.72 9.25 -25.44
CA GLU A 97 1.73 9.53 -26.88
C GLU A 97 1.87 8.23 -27.68
N THR A 98 0.97 8.02 -28.65
CA THR A 98 1.05 6.87 -29.56
C THR A 98 2.22 7.01 -30.52
N SER A 99 2.59 5.91 -31.21
CA SER A 99 3.58 5.95 -32.30
C SER A 99 3.21 6.89 -33.45
N GLU A 100 1.94 7.33 -33.54
CA GLU A 100 1.44 8.26 -34.56
C GLU A 100 1.39 9.72 -34.06
N GLY A 101 1.80 9.97 -32.81
CA GLY A 101 1.80 11.31 -32.19
C GLY A 101 0.45 11.73 -31.60
N GLU A 102 -0.49 10.80 -31.43
CA GLU A 102 -1.77 11.07 -30.79
C GLU A 102 -1.63 10.96 -29.27
N LYS A 103 -2.20 11.92 -28.54
CA LYS A 103 -2.20 11.90 -27.08
C LYS A 103 -3.39 11.11 -26.55
N ILE A 104 -3.10 10.11 -25.73
CA ILE A 104 -4.09 9.29 -25.04
C ILE A 104 -4.07 9.69 -23.57
N THR A 105 -5.25 10.01 -23.03
CA THR A 105 -5.41 10.27 -21.60
C THR A 105 -6.01 9.06 -20.92
N THR A 106 -5.34 8.58 -19.88
CA THR A 106 -5.85 7.54 -18.99
C THR A 106 -6.13 8.12 -17.61
N VAL A 107 -7.35 7.92 -17.11
CA VAL A 107 -7.78 8.34 -15.78
C VAL A 107 -8.14 7.13 -14.94
N SER A 108 -7.32 6.84 -13.94
CA SER A 108 -7.59 5.82 -12.92
C SER A 108 -8.21 6.48 -11.69
N THR A 109 -9.41 6.05 -11.31
CA THR A 109 -10.08 6.50 -10.08
C THR A 109 -10.14 5.35 -9.09
N ILE A 110 -9.58 5.55 -7.90
CA ILE A 110 -9.61 4.59 -6.80
C ILE A 110 -10.47 5.19 -5.68
N VAL A 111 -11.53 4.48 -5.29
CA VAL A 111 -12.48 4.91 -4.24
C VAL A 111 -12.33 4.02 -3.02
N PHE A 112 -12.12 4.64 -1.87
CA PHE A 112 -11.95 3.97 -0.58
C PHE A 112 -13.26 3.97 0.21
N THR A 113 -13.58 2.83 0.82
CA THR A 113 -14.74 2.65 1.71
C THR A 113 -14.27 2.16 3.08
N TYR A 114 -14.87 2.71 4.13
CA TYR A 114 -14.56 2.40 5.53
C TYR A 114 -15.82 1.87 6.22
N ASP A 115 -15.74 0.67 6.80
CA ASP A 115 -16.83 0.04 7.55
C ASP A 115 -16.29 -0.68 8.78
N ASN A 116 -16.43 -0.07 9.97
CA ASN A 116 -16.05 -0.64 11.26
C ASN A 116 -14.63 -1.22 11.29
N ASP A 117 -14.47 -2.53 11.12
CA ASP A 117 -13.21 -3.27 11.12
C ASP A 117 -12.73 -3.62 9.71
N LYS A 118 -13.28 -2.98 8.67
CA LYS A 118 -12.95 -3.21 7.27
C LYS A 118 -12.65 -1.92 6.52
N VAL A 119 -11.68 -2.02 5.62
CA VAL A 119 -11.36 -0.97 4.65
C VAL A 119 -11.24 -1.64 3.29
N SER A 120 -11.76 -1.01 2.25
CA SER A 120 -11.69 -1.54 0.89
C SER A 120 -11.48 -0.44 -0.13
N TYR A 121 -11.00 -0.80 -1.31
CA TYR A 121 -10.97 0.08 -2.47
C TYR A 121 -11.50 -0.62 -3.73
N GLU A 122 -12.03 0.17 -4.66
CA GLU A 122 -12.32 -0.23 -6.04
C GLU A 122 -11.66 0.76 -6.99
N GLN A 123 -10.96 0.24 -8.00
CA GLN A 123 -10.39 1.00 -9.10
C GLN A 123 -11.31 0.96 -10.33
N THR A 124 -11.41 2.08 -11.03
CA THR A 124 -12.01 2.19 -12.36
C THR A 124 -11.09 2.99 -13.27
N ASP A 125 -10.85 2.48 -14.47
CA ASP A 125 -10.01 3.13 -15.47
C ASP A 125 -10.84 3.64 -16.65
N VAL A 126 -10.49 4.83 -17.15
CA VAL A 126 -11.07 5.42 -18.35
C VAL A 126 -9.93 5.84 -19.27
N GLU A 127 -9.82 5.20 -20.44
CA GLU A 127 -8.83 5.51 -21.48
C GLU A 127 -9.56 6.14 -22.67
N ASP A 128 -9.19 7.36 -23.05
CA ASP A 128 -9.82 8.13 -24.12
C ASP A 128 -11.37 8.14 -24.06
N GLY A 129 -11.91 8.32 -22.86
CA GLY A 129 -13.35 8.35 -22.60
C GLY A 129 -14.05 6.98 -22.59
N VAL A 130 -13.32 5.89 -22.83
CA VAL A 130 -13.83 4.52 -22.76
C VAL A 130 -13.53 3.93 -21.39
N THR A 131 -14.59 3.57 -20.65
CA THR A 131 -14.45 2.94 -19.34
C THR A 131 -14.06 1.47 -19.48
N SER A 132 -12.97 1.08 -18.81
CA SER A 132 -12.57 -0.32 -18.68
C SER A 132 -13.64 -1.12 -17.93
N PRO A 133 -13.98 -2.33 -18.39
CA PRO A 133 -14.86 -3.23 -17.64
C PRO A 133 -14.16 -3.88 -16.44
N TYR A 134 -12.83 -3.81 -16.37
CA TYR A 134 -12.01 -4.43 -15.33
C TYR A 134 -11.91 -3.51 -14.14
N LYS A 135 -12.19 -4.06 -12.95
CA LYS A 135 -12.30 -3.29 -11.70
C LYS A 135 -11.49 -3.95 -10.59
N PRO A 136 -10.18 -3.68 -10.53
CA PRO A 136 -9.35 -4.15 -9.44
C PRO A 136 -9.92 -3.71 -8.09
N THR A 137 -9.89 -4.58 -7.09
CA THR A 137 -10.36 -4.28 -5.74
C THR A 137 -9.44 -4.89 -4.70
N GLY A 138 -9.32 -4.21 -3.57
CA GLY A 138 -8.71 -4.76 -2.36
C GLY A 138 -9.61 -4.55 -1.16
N SER A 139 -9.56 -5.45 -0.19
CA SER A 139 -10.19 -5.26 1.12
C SER A 139 -9.36 -5.87 2.23
N ILE A 140 -9.39 -5.25 3.40
CA ILE A 140 -8.72 -5.73 4.62
C ILE A 140 -9.71 -5.84 5.77
N THR A 141 -9.39 -6.73 6.71
CA THR A 141 -9.99 -6.79 8.04
C THR A 141 -8.96 -6.40 9.08
N LEU A 142 -9.35 -5.55 10.02
CA LEU A 142 -8.49 -4.95 11.03
C LEU A 142 -8.56 -5.70 12.37
N ASP A 143 -7.44 -5.72 13.09
CA ASP A 143 -7.42 -6.09 14.50
C ASP A 143 -7.86 -4.94 15.42
N GLU A 144 -7.82 -5.19 16.73
CA GLU A 144 -8.18 -4.21 17.76
C GLU A 144 -7.26 -2.97 17.80
N ASN A 145 -6.06 -3.06 17.20
CA ASN A 145 -5.10 -1.98 17.09
C ASN A 145 -5.18 -1.26 15.74
N GLY A 146 -6.20 -1.57 14.91
CA GLY A 146 -6.39 -0.98 13.59
C GLY A 146 -5.41 -1.47 12.53
N ARG A 147 -4.73 -2.59 12.77
CA ARG A 147 -3.80 -3.20 11.81
C ARG A 147 -4.51 -4.24 10.96
N ALA A 148 -4.25 -4.26 9.66
CA ALA A 148 -4.75 -5.30 8.77
C ALA A 148 -4.19 -6.66 9.19
N VAL A 149 -5.05 -7.66 9.45
CA VAL A 149 -4.61 -9.04 9.76
C VAL A 149 -4.87 -10.01 8.61
N SER A 150 -5.77 -9.62 7.71
CA SER A 150 -6.07 -10.36 6.50
C SER A 150 -6.67 -9.45 5.45
N GLY A 151 -6.52 -9.81 4.19
CA GLY A 151 -7.22 -9.16 3.10
C GLY A 151 -7.58 -10.07 1.95
N THR A 152 -8.30 -9.51 1.00
CA THR A 152 -8.69 -10.15 -0.25
C THR A 152 -8.46 -9.17 -1.38
N GLY A 153 -8.10 -9.68 -2.55
CA GLY A 153 -8.02 -8.88 -3.75
C GLY A 153 -8.64 -9.57 -4.95
N ARG A 154 -9.00 -8.75 -5.93
CA ARG A 154 -9.42 -9.17 -7.26
C ARG A 154 -8.68 -8.29 -8.24
N ASP A 155 -8.07 -8.91 -9.24
CA ASP A 155 -7.32 -8.21 -10.26
C ASP A 155 -7.37 -8.96 -11.60
N TYR A 156 -6.75 -8.40 -12.62
CA TYR A 156 -6.87 -8.83 -14.00
C TYR A 156 -5.49 -8.87 -14.66
N GLU A 157 -5.17 -10.01 -15.28
CA GLU A 157 -3.92 -10.18 -16.02
C GLU A 157 -4.21 -10.39 -17.52
N TYR A 158 -3.40 -9.79 -18.38
CA TYR A 158 -3.45 -10.06 -19.82
C TYR A 158 -2.45 -11.15 -20.19
N LYS A 159 -2.96 -12.33 -20.57
CA LYS A 159 -2.19 -13.39 -21.21
C LYS A 159 -2.52 -13.44 -22.71
N ASP A 160 -3.25 -14.46 -23.16
CA ASP A 160 -3.86 -14.49 -24.51
C ASP A 160 -5.22 -13.77 -24.56
N LYS A 161 -5.82 -13.57 -23.38
CA LYS A 161 -7.06 -12.84 -23.09
C LYS A 161 -6.93 -12.28 -21.68
N VAL A 162 -7.80 -11.33 -21.32
CA VAL A 162 -7.86 -10.85 -19.93
C VAL A 162 -8.51 -11.92 -19.06
N GLU A 163 -7.82 -12.31 -18.00
CA GLU A 163 -8.30 -13.27 -17.00
C GLU A 163 -8.43 -12.58 -15.64
N GLU A 164 -9.57 -12.78 -14.99
CA GLU A 164 -9.78 -12.36 -13.60
C GLU A 164 -9.17 -13.40 -12.66
N TYR A 165 -8.45 -12.93 -11.65
CA TYR A 165 -7.97 -13.75 -10.57
C TYR A 165 -8.26 -13.10 -9.22
N THR A 166 -8.38 -13.92 -8.19
CA THR A 166 -8.67 -13.48 -6.83
C THR A 166 -7.70 -14.11 -5.86
N PHE A 167 -7.30 -13.35 -4.86
CA PHE A 167 -6.35 -13.82 -3.87
C PHE A 167 -6.79 -13.42 -2.47
N THR A 168 -6.27 -14.12 -1.49
CA THR A 168 -6.37 -13.76 -0.07
C THR A 168 -4.98 -13.58 0.49
N TYR A 169 -4.83 -12.79 1.53
CA TYR A 169 -3.56 -12.67 2.22
C TYR A 169 -3.74 -12.52 3.73
N SER A 170 -2.70 -12.86 4.47
CA SER A 170 -2.61 -12.69 5.92
C SER A 170 -1.35 -11.90 6.28
N LEU A 171 -1.43 -11.14 7.37
CA LEU A 171 -0.38 -10.24 7.82
C LEU A 171 -0.08 -10.52 9.29
N GLU A 172 1.21 -10.69 9.60
CA GLU A 172 1.70 -10.97 10.94
C GLU A 172 2.69 -9.90 11.38
N TYR A 173 2.63 -9.55 12.67
CA TYR A 173 3.35 -8.43 13.25
C TYR A 173 4.25 -8.88 14.38
N ASN A 174 5.44 -8.28 14.46
CA ASN A 174 6.30 -8.45 15.61
C ASN A 174 5.70 -7.78 16.86
N ALA A 175 6.31 -8.04 18.02
CA ALA A 175 5.87 -7.48 19.30
C ALA A 175 5.87 -5.93 19.35
N ASP A 176 6.69 -5.28 18.53
CA ASP A 176 6.75 -3.83 18.43
C ASP A 176 5.70 -3.24 17.48
N GLY A 177 4.93 -4.08 16.78
CA GLY A 177 3.85 -3.67 15.88
C GLY A 177 4.29 -3.37 14.45
N TYR A 178 5.49 -3.79 14.05
CA TYR A 178 5.94 -3.75 12.66
C TYR A 178 5.54 -5.02 11.91
N LEU A 179 5.13 -4.90 10.65
CA LEU A 179 4.81 -6.05 9.79
C LEU A 179 6.06 -6.92 9.62
N GLU A 180 6.02 -8.19 9.99
CA GLU A 180 7.18 -9.09 9.87
C GLU A 180 6.99 -10.19 8.82
N ARG A 181 5.75 -10.49 8.46
CA ARG A 181 5.44 -11.54 7.49
C ARG A 181 4.10 -11.28 6.79
N SER A 182 4.07 -11.52 5.49
CA SER A 182 2.85 -11.66 4.69
C SER A 182 2.80 -13.04 4.06
N VAL A 183 1.59 -13.54 3.87
CA VAL A 183 1.35 -14.72 3.04
C VAL A 183 0.19 -14.41 2.12
N ARG A 184 0.42 -14.52 0.81
CA ARG A 184 -0.60 -14.41 -0.21
C ARG A 184 -0.94 -15.80 -0.72
N VAL A 185 -2.22 -16.05 -0.96
CA VAL A 185 -2.74 -17.33 -1.47
C VAL A 185 -3.63 -17.03 -2.67
N GLU A 186 -3.27 -17.64 -3.79
CA GLU A 186 -4.01 -17.62 -5.05
C GLU A 186 -4.24 -19.08 -5.46
N ASP A 187 -5.51 -19.47 -5.59
CA ASP A 187 -5.92 -20.87 -5.82
C ASP A 187 -5.25 -21.88 -4.86
N ALA A 188 -4.28 -22.65 -5.35
CA ALA A 188 -3.55 -23.68 -4.60
C ALA A 188 -2.12 -23.27 -4.24
N ASP A 189 -1.65 -22.13 -4.75
CA ASP A 189 -0.32 -21.63 -4.58
C ASP A 189 -0.28 -20.56 -3.48
N SER A 190 0.86 -20.47 -2.79
CA SER A 190 1.07 -19.50 -1.73
C SER A 190 2.46 -18.90 -1.81
N GLU A 191 2.51 -17.59 -1.68
CA GLU A 191 3.72 -16.78 -1.65
C GLU A 191 3.89 -16.23 -0.23
N GLU A 192 5.13 -16.19 0.25
CA GLU A 192 5.46 -15.70 1.57
C GLU A 192 6.57 -14.66 1.46
N GLU A 193 6.37 -13.53 2.12
CA GLU A 193 7.36 -12.48 2.25
C GLU A 193 7.68 -12.26 3.73
N ARG A 194 8.94 -11.93 4.01
CA ARG A 194 9.44 -11.67 5.36
C ARG A 194 10.14 -10.33 5.42
N LEU A 195 9.71 -9.51 6.36
CA LEU A 195 10.14 -8.12 6.48
C LEU A 195 11.03 -7.97 7.71
N THR A 196 12.20 -7.35 7.51
CA THR A 196 13.14 -7.08 8.60
C THR A 196 13.21 -5.59 8.89
N TRP A 197 13.11 -5.26 10.17
CA TRP A 197 13.13 -3.87 10.65
C TRP A 197 14.37 -3.61 11.49
N SER A 198 14.92 -2.41 11.37
CA SER A 198 16.03 -1.94 12.19
C SER A 198 15.91 -0.45 12.45
N ASN A 199 16.09 -0.04 13.71
CA ASN A 199 16.00 1.35 14.14
C ASN A 199 14.72 2.05 13.64
N GLY A 200 13.58 1.33 13.67
CA GLY A 200 12.28 1.84 13.26
C GLY A 200 12.10 2.03 11.75
N ASN A 201 12.91 1.41 10.90
CA ASN A 201 12.78 1.44 9.44
C ASN A 201 12.80 0.02 8.83
N LEU A 202 12.06 -0.17 7.73
CA LEU A 202 11.97 -1.45 6.99
C LEU A 202 13.23 -1.65 6.14
N VAL A 203 14.21 -2.39 6.63
CA VAL A 203 15.52 -2.46 5.98
C VAL A 203 15.63 -3.54 4.91
N SER A 204 14.77 -4.56 4.93
CA SER A 204 14.75 -5.56 3.87
C SER A 204 13.44 -6.34 3.79
N VAL A 205 13.13 -6.81 2.58
CA VAL A 205 12.08 -7.79 2.33
C VAL A 205 12.72 -9.00 1.65
N TRP A 206 12.49 -10.17 2.24
CA TRP A 206 12.69 -11.44 1.59
C TRP A 206 11.40 -11.82 0.87
N TRP A 207 11.49 -12.18 -0.39
CA TRP A 207 10.34 -12.48 -1.26
C TRP A 207 10.68 -13.67 -2.16
N GLY A 208 10.76 -14.88 -1.62
CA GLY A 208 11.03 -16.08 -2.44
C GLY A 208 10.03 -16.19 -3.61
N ASP A 209 10.30 -16.80 -4.77
CA ASP A 209 11.27 -17.77 -5.23
C ASP A 209 11.96 -17.32 -6.55
N GLY A 210 12.55 -16.12 -6.58
CA GLY A 210 13.15 -15.55 -7.79
C GLY A 210 13.85 -16.60 -8.68
N TYR A 211 13.22 -16.98 -9.80
CA TYR A 211 13.71 -18.00 -10.73
C TYR A 211 13.99 -19.42 -10.12
N GLY A 212 13.02 -20.02 -9.45
CA GLY A 212 12.90 -21.47 -9.28
C GLY A 212 13.76 -22.14 -8.19
N THR A 213 13.55 -23.46 -8.01
CA THR A 213 14.03 -24.33 -6.90
C THR A 213 15.54 -24.40 -6.63
N SER A 214 16.35 -23.57 -7.30
CA SER A 214 17.81 -23.50 -7.15
C SER A 214 18.36 -22.12 -6.78
N ASN A 215 17.53 -21.08 -6.63
CA ASN A 215 18.03 -19.71 -6.41
C ASN A 215 18.06 -19.31 -4.92
N PRO A 216 19.08 -18.53 -4.48
CA PRO A 216 19.17 -18.06 -3.10
C PRO A 216 18.10 -17.01 -2.81
N ASP A 217 17.70 -16.93 -1.54
CA ASP A 217 16.88 -15.88 -0.93
C ASP A 217 16.92 -14.53 -1.67
N ALA A 218 15.91 -14.25 -2.50
CA ALA A 218 15.72 -12.95 -3.13
C ALA A 218 15.41 -11.94 -2.02
N ILE A 219 16.30 -10.97 -1.83
CA ILE A 219 16.21 -10.00 -0.75
C ILE A 219 16.47 -8.60 -1.31
N ASP A 220 15.43 -7.79 -1.26
CA ASP A 220 15.50 -6.37 -1.52
C ASP A 220 15.81 -5.62 -0.23
N ARG A 221 16.60 -4.56 -0.32
CA ARG A 221 17.03 -3.77 0.84
C ARG A 221 16.79 -2.30 0.61
N ALA A 222 16.41 -1.61 1.68
CA ALA A 222 16.26 -0.17 1.71
C ALA A 222 17.27 0.44 2.69
N GLN A 223 17.86 1.56 2.30
CA GLN A 223 18.67 2.41 3.16
C GLN A 223 17.95 3.74 3.37
N TYR A 224 18.03 4.27 4.59
CA TYR A 224 17.24 5.42 5.01
C TYR A 224 18.12 6.62 5.34
N GLY A 225 17.61 7.79 5.00
CA GLY A 225 18.21 9.07 5.32
C GLY A 225 17.75 9.64 6.66
N SER A 226 17.86 10.96 6.78
CA SER A 226 17.39 11.72 7.95
C SER A 226 16.05 12.44 7.75
N VAL A 227 15.46 12.37 6.56
CA VAL A 227 14.15 12.99 6.28
C VAL A 227 13.06 12.12 6.90
N LEU A 228 12.18 12.72 7.70
CA LEU A 228 11.12 11.99 8.39
C LEU A 228 9.97 11.60 7.45
N ASN A 229 9.47 10.38 7.59
CA ASN A 229 8.27 9.89 6.92
C ASN A 229 7.03 10.22 7.76
N LYS A 230 6.65 11.50 7.78
CA LYS A 230 5.64 12.06 8.69
C LYS A 230 4.39 12.62 8.01
N THR A 231 4.22 12.33 6.73
CA THR A 231 3.06 12.74 5.92
C THR A 231 1.83 11.90 6.25
N ASN A 232 0.64 12.42 5.99
CA ASN A 232 -0.61 11.70 6.25
C ASN A 232 -0.73 10.39 5.44
N LEU A 233 -0.14 10.34 4.25
CA LEU A 233 0.05 9.13 3.44
C LEU A 233 1.52 8.71 3.54
N ASP A 234 1.80 7.41 3.64
CA ASP A 234 3.16 6.90 3.66
C ASP A 234 3.80 6.99 2.27
N LEU A 235 4.64 8.01 2.08
CA LEU A 235 5.32 8.27 0.81
C LEU A 235 6.40 7.23 0.49
N ASN A 236 6.86 6.42 1.46
CA ASN A 236 7.75 5.32 1.12
C ASN A 236 7.01 4.27 0.29
N TRP A 237 5.78 3.91 0.67
CA TRP A 237 5.02 2.85 -0.01
C TRP A 237 4.52 3.23 -1.40
N ILE A 238 4.19 4.50 -1.65
CA ILE A 238 3.67 4.92 -2.96
C ILE A 238 4.73 5.55 -3.88
N ILE A 239 5.95 5.83 -3.38
CA ILE A 239 7.01 6.46 -4.19
C ILE A 239 8.35 5.74 -4.06
N ALA A 240 8.86 5.53 -2.84
CA ALA A 240 10.30 5.29 -2.64
C ALA A 240 10.71 3.82 -2.47
N LEU A 241 9.79 2.93 -2.10
CA LEU A 241 10.01 1.49 -2.02
C LEU A 241 9.76 0.83 -3.39
N ASN A 242 10.36 1.40 -4.43
CA ASN A 242 10.15 1.01 -5.82
C ASN A 242 11.02 -0.21 -6.18
N SER A 243 10.66 -1.40 -5.70
CA SER A 243 11.19 -2.65 -6.25
C SER A 243 10.25 -3.81 -6.00
N GLU A 244 10.39 -4.83 -6.85
CA GLU A 244 9.53 -6.02 -6.88
C GLU A 244 9.34 -6.65 -5.49
N GLY A 245 10.41 -6.77 -4.69
CA GLY A 245 10.29 -7.32 -3.35
C GLY A 245 9.46 -6.49 -2.38
N PHE A 246 9.48 -5.16 -2.52
CA PHE A 246 8.61 -4.29 -1.73
C PHE A 246 7.18 -4.27 -2.26
N ASP A 247 6.97 -4.39 -3.58
CA ASP A 247 5.63 -4.47 -4.19
C ASP A 247 4.86 -5.69 -3.66
N PHE A 248 5.52 -6.82 -3.46
CA PHE A 248 4.89 -8.04 -2.93
C PHE A 248 4.75 -8.05 -1.40
N ALA A 249 5.44 -7.17 -0.67
CA ALA A 249 5.67 -7.27 0.77
C ALA A 249 4.42 -7.22 1.66
N THR A 250 3.26 -6.85 1.13
CA THR A 250 2.02 -6.68 1.91
C THR A 250 0.85 -7.49 1.37
N GLY A 251 1.05 -8.22 0.27
CA GLY A 251 -0.02 -8.93 -0.45
C GLY A 251 -1.04 -8.03 -1.16
N ASP A 252 -1.03 -6.72 -0.93
CA ASP A 252 -1.87 -5.72 -1.60
C ASP A 252 -1.22 -5.24 -2.89
N THR A 253 -1.79 -5.59 -4.06
CA THR A 253 -1.19 -5.34 -5.38
C THR A 253 -0.77 -3.88 -5.60
N ASN A 254 -1.54 -2.93 -5.06
CA ASN A 254 -1.32 -1.51 -5.33
C ASN A 254 -0.68 -0.76 -4.15
N SER A 255 -0.28 -1.44 -3.07
CA SER A 255 0.25 -0.81 -1.85
C SER A 255 -0.65 0.30 -1.27
N MET A 256 -1.97 0.18 -1.44
CA MET A 256 -2.96 1.14 -0.97
C MET A 256 -3.11 1.09 0.55
N PHE A 257 -3.22 -0.10 1.13
CA PHE A 257 -3.33 -0.25 2.58
C PHE A 257 -2.06 0.14 3.35
N PRO A 258 -0.84 -0.21 2.90
CA PRO A 258 0.36 0.31 3.54
C PRO A 258 0.54 1.82 3.36
N MET A 259 0.19 2.41 2.22
CA MET A 259 0.14 3.87 2.05
C MET A 259 -0.76 4.54 3.09
N LEU A 260 -1.90 3.93 3.39
CA LEU A 260 -2.87 4.42 4.39
C LEU A 260 -2.46 4.10 5.85
N GLY A 261 -1.35 3.41 6.06
CA GLY A 261 -0.84 3.04 7.39
C GLY A 261 -1.48 1.81 8.03
N TYR A 262 -2.32 1.06 7.31
CA TYR A 262 -3.01 -0.11 7.88
C TYR A 262 -2.10 -1.33 8.09
N THR A 263 -0.88 -1.33 7.57
CA THR A 263 0.07 -2.44 7.68
C THR A 263 1.01 -2.32 8.88
N GLY A 264 0.52 -1.77 10.00
CA GLY A 264 1.29 -1.61 11.22
C GLY A 264 2.14 -0.34 11.22
N LYS A 265 3.16 -0.31 12.07
CA LYS A 265 4.05 0.86 12.14
C LYS A 265 4.82 1.04 10.83
N ARG A 266 4.80 2.27 10.31
CA ARG A 266 5.61 2.69 9.17
C ARG A 266 7.09 2.89 9.50
N SER A 267 7.90 3.01 8.45
CA SER A 267 9.30 3.45 8.58
C SER A 267 9.36 4.88 9.10
N THR A 268 10.31 5.14 10.01
CA THR A 268 10.50 6.45 10.65
C THR A 268 10.99 7.50 9.66
N ASN A 269 11.88 7.10 8.74
CA ASN A 269 12.52 7.98 7.77
C ASN A 269 12.11 7.63 6.34
N MET A 270 12.43 8.52 5.41
CA MET A 270 12.34 8.30 3.98
C MET A 270 13.53 7.49 3.47
N VAL A 271 13.27 6.60 2.50
CA VAL A 271 14.28 5.77 1.83
C VAL A 271 15.21 6.63 0.96
N GLU A 272 16.52 6.51 1.08
CA GLU A 272 17.45 7.19 0.16
C GLU A 272 17.97 6.28 -0.95
N LYS A 273 17.90 4.95 -0.76
CA LYS A 273 18.43 3.99 -1.72
C LYS A 273 17.73 2.63 -1.62
N ILE A 274 17.48 2.03 -2.78
CA ILE A 274 17.03 0.64 -2.93
C ILE A 274 18.14 -0.21 -3.55
N ILE A 275 18.34 -1.39 -2.98
CA ILE A 275 19.19 -2.44 -3.50
C ILE A 275 18.29 -3.63 -3.80
N ALA A 276 17.86 -3.77 -5.05
CA ALA A 276 16.99 -4.84 -5.48
C ALA A 276 17.78 -6.09 -5.87
N TRP A 277 17.14 -7.25 -5.76
CA TRP A 277 17.66 -8.51 -6.25
C TRP A 277 17.23 -8.74 -7.71
N THR A 278 18.18 -8.72 -8.63
CA THR A 278 17.94 -9.06 -10.06
C THR A 278 18.82 -10.24 -10.49
N GLY A 279 18.93 -11.26 -9.63
CA GLY A 279 19.90 -12.36 -9.75
C GLY A 279 21.24 -12.08 -9.05
N ALA A 280 21.49 -10.84 -8.67
CA ALA A 280 22.51 -10.39 -7.72
C ALA A 280 22.05 -9.06 -7.09
N PRO A 281 22.55 -8.67 -5.90
CA PRO A 281 22.19 -7.39 -5.29
C PRO A 281 22.75 -6.23 -6.13
N LYS A 282 21.86 -5.35 -6.59
CA LYS A 282 22.22 -4.17 -7.38
C LYS A 282 21.55 -2.93 -6.81
N GLU A 283 22.30 -1.83 -6.65
CA GLU A 283 21.69 -0.53 -6.38
C GLU A 283 20.84 -0.16 -7.59
N THR A 284 19.53 -0.07 -7.41
CA THR A 284 18.57 0.18 -8.50
C THR A 284 18.03 1.59 -8.45
N PHE A 285 17.69 2.08 -7.25
CA PHE A 285 17.09 3.40 -7.08
C PHE A 285 17.80 4.22 -6.01
N LYS A 286 17.79 5.54 -6.21
CA LYS A 286 18.24 6.54 -5.25
C LYS A 286 17.26 7.69 -5.20
N TYR A 287 17.01 8.22 -4.01
CA TYR A 287 16.08 9.33 -3.81
C TYR A 287 16.77 10.54 -3.19
N VAL A 288 16.36 11.73 -3.62
CA VAL A 288 16.79 13.01 -3.06
C VAL A 288 15.56 13.82 -2.68
N TYR A 289 15.56 14.34 -1.47
CA TYR A 289 14.42 15.02 -0.86
C TYR A 289 14.67 16.51 -0.70
N ILE A 290 13.65 17.31 -1.01
CA ILE A 290 13.56 18.71 -0.59
C ILE A 290 12.36 18.83 0.34
N THR A 291 12.57 19.43 1.50
CA THR A 291 11.51 19.67 2.48
C THR A 291 11.18 21.15 2.60
N ASN A 292 9.96 21.45 3.04
CA ASN A 292 9.59 22.80 3.50
C ASN A 292 10.13 23.11 4.91
N ASP A 293 9.85 24.30 5.42
CA ASP A 293 10.28 24.78 6.74
C ASP A 293 9.77 23.91 7.90
N ASP A 294 8.65 23.21 7.70
CA ASP A 294 8.08 22.27 8.65
C ASP A 294 8.65 20.85 8.47
N ALA A 295 9.70 20.67 7.68
CA ALA A 295 10.34 19.41 7.35
C ALA A 295 9.43 18.36 6.67
N PHE A 296 8.39 18.79 5.96
CA PHE A 296 7.59 17.90 5.10
C PHE A 296 8.22 17.81 3.70
N PRO A 297 8.33 16.62 3.10
CA PRO A 297 8.77 16.47 1.71
C PRO A 297 7.86 17.25 0.76
N VAL A 298 8.43 18.13 -0.06
CA VAL A 298 7.72 18.88 -1.12
C VAL A 298 8.22 18.55 -2.51
N SER A 299 9.43 17.98 -2.61
CA SER A 299 9.95 17.38 -3.84
C SER A 299 10.75 16.13 -3.52
N ILE A 300 10.53 15.09 -4.31
CA ILE A 300 11.27 13.82 -4.27
C ILE A 300 11.81 13.62 -5.67
N THR A 301 13.12 13.53 -5.83
CA THR A 301 13.75 13.17 -7.11
C THR A 301 14.23 11.73 -7.02
N GLU A 302 13.69 10.89 -7.89
CA GLU A 302 14.12 9.51 -8.09
C GLU A 302 15.19 9.45 -9.18
N TYR A 303 16.21 8.64 -8.93
CA TYR A 303 17.25 8.28 -9.88
C TYR A 303 17.28 6.77 -10.04
N TYR A 304 17.30 6.32 -11.29
CA TYR A 304 17.47 4.91 -11.64
C TYR A 304 18.92 4.63 -12.08
N ASN A 305 19.43 3.47 -11.66
CA ASN A 305 20.77 3.02 -11.99
C ASN A 305 20.78 2.20 -13.30
N VAL A 306 21.03 2.90 -14.40
CA VAL A 306 21.14 2.28 -15.73
C VAL A 306 22.50 1.61 -15.88
N ALA A 307 22.50 0.33 -16.24
CA ALA A 307 23.72 -0.34 -16.69
C ALA A 307 23.96 0.01 -18.16
N MET A 308 25.02 0.76 -18.44
CA MET A 308 25.41 1.07 -19.81
C MET A 308 26.14 -0.13 -20.45
N PRO A 309 26.15 -0.25 -21.80
CA PRO A 309 26.78 -1.37 -22.52
C PRO A 309 28.28 -1.61 -22.24
N ASN A 310 28.95 -0.67 -21.57
CA ASN A 310 30.37 -0.70 -21.20
C ASN A 310 30.62 -1.00 -19.71
N GLU A 311 29.64 -1.54 -18.99
CA GLU A 311 29.69 -1.80 -17.53
C GLU A 311 29.82 -0.54 -16.66
N GLN A 312 29.64 0.65 -17.23
CA GLN A 312 29.53 1.89 -16.46
C GLN A 312 28.11 2.03 -15.93
N THR A 313 27.95 2.19 -14.63
CA THR A 313 26.69 2.58 -14.01
C THR A 313 26.62 4.11 -13.96
N ASP A 314 25.54 4.68 -14.47
CA ASP A 314 25.23 6.09 -14.28
C ASP A 314 23.86 6.25 -13.61
N TRP A 315 23.72 7.31 -12.83
CA TRP A 315 22.47 7.66 -12.17
C TRP A 315 21.70 8.61 -13.07
N VAL A 316 20.70 8.07 -13.76
CA VAL A 316 19.82 8.85 -14.60
C VAL A 316 18.62 9.26 -13.77
N LYS A 317 18.19 10.51 -13.93
CA LYS A 317 16.96 10.98 -13.30
C LYS A 317 15.78 10.27 -13.95
N ASP A 318 14.91 9.70 -13.12
CA ASP A 318 13.75 8.93 -13.57
C ASP A 318 12.47 9.74 -13.35
N ASN A 319 12.19 10.14 -12.11
CA ASN A 319 10.98 10.89 -11.78
C ASN A 319 11.25 12.08 -10.84
N ILE A 320 10.46 13.14 -10.95
CA ILE A 320 10.35 14.19 -9.91
C ILE A 320 8.90 14.28 -9.43
N TYR A 321 8.69 13.91 -8.17
CA TYR A 321 7.41 14.04 -7.49
C TYR A 321 7.34 15.38 -6.76
N ARG A 322 6.36 16.22 -7.07
CA ARG A 322 6.09 17.48 -6.36
C ARG A 322 4.84 17.34 -5.51
N VAL A 323 5.02 17.41 -4.20
CA VAL A 323 3.96 17.13 -3.22
C VAL A 323 3.31 18.45 -2.77
N THR A 324 2.00 18.55 -2.96
CA THR A 324 1.19 19.68 -2.52
C THR A 324 0.33 19.27 -1.33
N TYR A 325 0.31 20.11 -0.29
CA TYR A 325 -0.50 19.95 0.91
C TYR A 325 -1.67 20.94 0.93
N ASN A 326 -2.71 20.61 1.69
CA ASN A 326 -3.75 21.57 2.05
C ASN A 326 -3.15 22.79 2.77
N LYS A 327 -3.86 23.92 2.66
CA LYS A 327 -3.52 25.17 3.34
C LYS A 327 -3.99 25.19 4.78
#